data_AF-A0A4R5ADU2-F1
#
_entry.id   AF-A0A4R5ADU2-F1
#
_cell.length_a   1.000
_cell.length_b   1.000
_cell.length_c   1.000
_cell.angle_alpha   90.00
_cell.angle_beta   90.00
_cell.angle_gamma   90.00
#
_symmetry.space_group_name_H-M   'P 1'
#
loop_
_entity.id
_entity.type
_entity.pdbx_description
1 polymer ?
#
loop_
_entity_poly.entity_id
_entity_poly.type
_entity_poly.pdbx_seq_one_letter_code
_entity_poly.pdbx_strand_id
1 'polypeptide(L)'
;MITAPTPEMLWESSDPDAELRRRFGFDSAAAAVGWTADLIAGEYGIEVRAVDRVVISAQNLMVWVTTPDQPLMIKVCRLAVAHDWLTSRAALVDWLADRGQPVARPLVSVGGHRQLLRDDKSVGIQPVLSGNLLDATDHDQVRAAGHTLAALHEDLAAWPDASWLENVGPVAGGRGKPWVLPDGRDETVPRELLDRLDRRITELPELPDRQPVHTDFRGANLLWQGTEISGVLDFEEARLDPAVVDLAHTVCLLGTWYHNWQPISPQAQQLLIDTYTDRRPLTDAEQAWLPPLIAWGMLGFGWHVSRH
;
A
#
# COMPACT_ATOMS: atom_id res chain seq x y z
N MET A 1 -7.79 33.85 4.33
CA MET A 1 -8.43 32.58 4.74
C MET A 1 -8.29 31.63 3.57
N ILE A 2 -7.75 30.43 3.82
CA ILE A 2 -7.63 29.39 2.82
C ILE A 2 -9.01 28.78 2.60
N THR A 3 -9.47 28.71 1.36
CA THR A 3 -10.76 28.09 1.03
C THR A 3 -10.64 26.58 1.16
N ALA A 4 -11.57 25.95 1.87
CA ALA A 4 -11.62 24.50 1.97
C ALA A 4 -12.39 23.91 0.77
N PRO A 5 -11.81 22.95 0.03
CA PRO A 5 -12.55 22.20 -0.97
C PRO A 5 -13.58 21.27 -0.29
N THR A 6 -14.58 20.83 -1.06
CA THR A 6 -15.52 19.79 -0.63
C THR A 6 -14.75 18.50 -0.34
N PRO A 7 -14.97 17.85 0.81
CA PRO A 7 -14.33 16.59 1.12
C PRO A 7 -14.93 15.46 0.28
N GLU A 8 -14.12 14.47 -0.07
CA GLU A 8 -14.54 13.32 -0.88
C GLU A 8 -14.10 11.99 -0.25
N MET A 9 -14.88 10.94 -0.47
CA MET A 9 -14.46 9.58 -0.16
C MET A 9 -13.66 9.03 -1.34
N LEU A 10 -12.53 8.37 -1.07
CA LEU A 10 -11.65 7.85 -2.12
C LEU A 10 -12.30 6.69 -2.90
N TRP A 11 -13.00 5.81 -2.19
CA TRP A 11 -13.64 4.62 -2.75
C TRP A 11 -14.94 4.20 -2.03
N GLU A 12 -15.18 4.72 -0.83
CA GLU A 12 -16.38 4.44 -0.06
C GLU A 12 -17.57 5.29 -0.53
N SER A 13 -18.79 4.81 -0.34
CA SER A 13 -20.03 5.52 -0.71
C SER A 13 -20.65 6.34 0.44
N SER A 14 -19.96 6.44 1.58
CA SER A 14 -20.41 7.19 2.76
C SER A 14 -20.38 8.71 2.54
N ASP A 15 -21.13 9.45 3.36
CA ASP A 15 -21.09 10.92 3.35
C ASP A 15 -19.75 11.43 3.93
N PRO A 16 -18.91 12.11 3.13
CA PRO A 16 -17.58 12.53 3.57
C PRO A 16 -17.62 13.53 4.73
N ASP A 17 -18.64 14.39 4.81
CA ASP A 17 -18.77 15.34 5.94
C ASP A 17 -19.10 14.62 7.25
N ALA A 18 -19.96 13.60 7.19
CA ALA A 18 -20.25 12.76 8.36
C ALA A 18 -19.02 11.97 8.82
N GLU A 19 -18.25 11.42 7.88
CA GLU A 19 -17.05 10.64 8.20
C GLU A 19 -15.88 11.52 8.70
N LEU A 20 -15.75 12.77 8.23
CA LEU A 20 -14.84 13.76 8.82
C LEU A 20 -15.08 13.93 10.33
N ARG A 21 -16.34 14.15 10.71
CA ARG A 21 -16.74 14.28 12.11
C ARG A 21 -16.49 12.99 12.88
N ARG A 22 -16.97 11.87 12.35
CA ARG A 22 -16.98 10.58 13.05
C ARG A 22 -15.58 10.00 13.25
N ARG A 23 -14.74 10.01 12.21
CA ARG A 23 -13.42 9.36 12.21
C ARG A 23 -12.32 10.29 12.70
N PHE A 24 -12.40 11.58 12.38
CA PHE A 24 -11.29 12.52 12.62
C PHE A 24 -11.65 13.62 13.62
N GLY A 25 -12.92 13.77 14.00
CA GLY A 25 -13.35 14.77 14.98
C GLY A 25 -13.34 16.21 14.44
N PHE A 26 -13.38 16.41 13.13
CA PHE A 26 -13.50 17.73 12.53
C PHE A 26 -14.96 18.06 12.22
N ASP A 27 -15.46 19.17 12.73
CA ASP A 27 -16.86 19.60 12.52
C ASP A 27 -17.20 19.86 11.04
N SER A 28 -16.20 20.28 10.27
CA SER A 28 -16.31 20.60 8.84
C SER A 28 -14.96 20.46 8.12
N ALA A 29 -14.99 20.44 6.78
CA ALA A 29 -13.78 20.53 5.96
C ALA A 29 -12.96 21.81 6.24
N ALA A 30 -13.63 22.94 6.52
CA ALA A 30 -12.96 24.19 6.89
C ALA A 30 -12.17 24.06 8.20
N ALA A 31 -12.70 23.33 9.19
CA ALA A 31 -11.99 23.06 10.44
C ALA A 31 -10.78 22.14 10.21
N ALA A 32 -10.93 21.10 9.38
CA ALA A 32 -9.83 20.20 9.02
C ALA A 32 -8.70 20.94 8.27
N VAL A 33 -9.07 21.81 7.32
CA VAL A 33 -8.12 22.64 6.55
C VAL A 33 -7.41 23.65 7.44
N GLY A 34 -8.14 24.36 8.30
CA GLY A 34 -7.54 25.31 9.26
C GLY A 34 -6.54 24.61 10.17
N TRP A 35 -6.94 23.48 10.77
CA TRP A 35 -6.06 22.68 11.60
C TRP A 35 -4.81 22.18 10.85
N THR A 36 -4.97 21.74 9.60
CA THR A 36 -3.84 21.28 8.77
C THR A 36 -2.87 22.42 8.46
N ALA A 37 -3.38 23.59 8.11
CA ALA A 37 -2.54 24.77 7.86
C ALA A 37 -1.79 25.22 9.12
N ASP A 38 -2.46 25.25 10.27
CA ASP A 38 -1.85 25.59 11.56
C ASP A 38 -0.77 24.59 11.98
N LEU A 39 -1.02 23.29 11.76
CA LEU A 39 -0.06 22.22 12.00
C LEU A 39 1.22 22.43 11.17
N ILE A 40 1.07 22.65 9.87
CA ILE A 40 2.21 22.78 8.95
C ILE A 40 3.02 24.04 9.28
N ALA A 41 2.34 25.16 9.54
CA ALA A 41 2.99 26.40 9.92
C ALA A 41 3.73 26.27 11.26
N GLY A 42 3.12 25.62 12.26
CA GLY A 42 3.68 25.50 13.61
C GLY A 42 4.80 24.47 13.72
N GLU A 43 4.62 23.28 13.14
CA GLU A 43 5.50 22.13 13.34
C GLU A 43 6.57 22.00 12.25
N TYR A 44 6.35 22.61 11.07
CA TYR A 44 7.28 22.54 9.94
C TYR A 44 7.77 23.93 9.48
N GLY A 45 7.16 25.02 9.95
CA GLY A 45 7.52 26.37 9.51
C GLY A 45 7.17 26.66 8.05
N ILE A 46 6.23 25.90 7.46
CA ILE A 46 5.86 25.99 6.05
C ILE A 46 4.51 26.72 5.92
N GLU A 47 4.43 27.67 5.00
CA GLU A 47 3.18 28.34 4.66
C GLU A 47 2.34 27.49 3.69
N VAL A 48 1.06 27.31 4.00
CA VAL A 48 0.10 26.73 3.04
C VAL A 48 -0.53 27.85 2.21
N ARG A 49 -0.36 27.79 0.89
CA ARG A 49 -0.94 28.77 -0.06
C ARG A 49 -2.34 28.39 -0.48
N ALA A 50 -2.60 27.09 -0.67
CA ALA A 50 -3.89 26.56 -1.06
C ALA A 50 -4.05 25.11 -0.57
N VAL A 51 -5.31 24.68 -0.42
CA VAL A 51 -5.66 23.27 -0.26
C VAL A 51 -6.36 22.81 -1.52
N ASP A 52 -5.77 21.83 -2.19
CA ASP A 52 -6.23 21.35 -3.49
C ASP A 52 -7.30 20.27 -3.33
N ARG A 53 -7.14 19.37 -2.34
CA ARG A 53 -8.05 18.24 -2.11
C ARG A 53 -8.11 17.86 -0.64
N VAL A 54 -9.27 17.36 -0.21
CA VAL A 54 -9.50 16.73 1.09
C VAL A 54 -10.19 15.40 0.84
N VAL A 55 -9.50 14.29 1.11
CA VAL A 55 -9.95 12.95 0.74
C VAL A 55 -9.91 12.03 1.95
N ILE A 56 -10.93 11.19 2.12
CA ILE A 56 -11.00 10.18 3.16
C ILE A 56 -10.90 8.78 2.55
N SER A 57 -10.06 7.94 3.13
CA SER A 57 -9.99 6.51 2.83
C SER A 57 -9.83 5.75 4.14
N ALA A 58 -10.83 4.95 4.52
CA ALA A 58 -10.84 4.24 5.79
C ALA A 58 -10.50 5.17 6.98
N GLN A 59 -9.42 4.90 7.72
CA GLN A 59 -8.97 5.69 8.86
C GLN A 59 -7.97 6.80 8.51
N ASN A 60 -7.81 7.09 7.21
CA ASN A 60 -6.88 8.08 6.69
C ASN A 60 -7.63 9.27 6.10
N LEU A 61 -7.36 10.46 6.64
CA LEU A 61 -7.69 11.74 6.03
C LEU A 61 -6.45 12.26 5.31
N MET A 62 -6.58 12.55 4.03
CA MET A 62 -5.50 13.00 3.15
C MET A 62 -5.81 14.41 2.67
N VAL A 63 -4.89 15.34 2.89
CA VAL A 63 -5.02 16.74 2.48
C VAL A 63 -3.87 17.11 1.54
N TRP A 64 -4.19 17.43 0.28
CA TRP A 64 -3.21 17.93 -0.69
C TRP A 64 -3.13 19.44 -0.56
N VAL A 65 -1.91 19.95 -0.42
CA VAL A 65 -1.67 21.38 -0.26
C VAL A 65 -0.61 21.89 -1.22
N THR A 66 -0.80 23.11 -1.67
CA THR A 66 0.21 23.86 -2.40
C THR A 66 1.01 24.73 -1.42
N THR A 67 2.33 24.58 -1.44
CA THR A 67 3.28 25.40 -0.65
C THR A 67 4.17 26.23 -1.59
N PRO A 68 4.99 27.17 -1.09
CA PRO A 68 5.94 27.92 -1.91
C PRO A 68 6.90 27.06 -2.73
N ASP A 69 7.37 25.95 -2.15
CA ASP A 69 8.47 25.17 -2.72
C ASP A 69 7.97 23.96 -3.50
N GLN A 70 6.96 23.26 -2.99
CA GLN A 70 6.42 22.04 -3.61
C GLN A 70 5.01 21.68 -3.11
N PRO A 71 4.23 20.90 -3.88
CA PRO A 71 3.00 20.30 -3.38
C PRO A 71 3.30 19.24 -2.32
N LEU A 72 2.50 19.22 -1.25
CA LEU A 72 2.60 18.25 -0.16
C LEU A 72 1.29 17.49 0.01
N MET A 73 1.40 16.26 0.53
CA MET A 73 0.29 15.44 1.00
C MET A 73 0.46 15.20 2.50
N ILE A 74 -0.57 15.56 3.26
CA ILE A 74 -0.70 15.32 4.69
C ILE A 74 -1.67 14.17 4.94
N LYS A 75 -1.19 13.09 5.53
CA LYS A 75 -1.99 11.92 5.91
C LYS A 75 -2.21 11.93 7.42
N VAL A 76 -3.47 11.95 7.84
CA VAL A 76 -3.92 12.12 9.22
C VAL A 76 -4.72 10.89 9.64
N CYS A 77 -4.33 10.27 10.76
CA CYS A 77 -5.01 9.11 11.32
C CYS A 77 -5.28 9.31 12.82
N ARG A 78 -6.56 9.24 13.21
CA ARG A 78 -6.98 9.36 14.61
C ARG A 78 -7.03 8.01 15.35
N LEU A 79 -6.95 6.89 14.63
CA LEU A 79 -7.04 5.56 15.23
C LEU A 79 -5.79 5.29 16.10
N ALA A 80 -5.93 5.42 17.42
CA ALA A 80 -4.81 5.33 18.36
C ALA A 80 -4.00 4.03 18.25
N VAL A 81 -4.66 2.90 18.00
CA VAL A 81 -3.97 1.60 17.85
C VAL A 81 -3.05 1.53 16.62
N ALA A 82 -3.16 2.46 15.67
CA ALA A 82 -2.32 2.54 14.49
C ALA A 82 -1.11 3.47 14.65
N HIS A 83 -0.97 4.23 15.75
CA HIS A 83 0.03 5.31 15.84
C HIS A 83 1.48 4.82 15.83
N ASP A 84 1.82 3.82 16.65
CA ASP A 84 3.17 3.22 16.68
C ASP A 84 3.49 2.49 15.37
N TRP A 85 2.47 1.88 14.79
CA TRP A 85 2.52 1.23 13.49
C TRP A 85 2.94 2.22 12.40
N LEU A 86 2.23 3.36 12.29
CA LEU A 86 2.53 4.42 11.31
C LEU A 86 3.92 5.02 11.52
N THR A 87 4.34 5.19 12.77
CA THR A 87 5.69 5.69 13.10
C THR A 87 6.78 4.79 12.54
N SER A 88 6.62 3.46 12.68
CA SER A 88 7.58 2.49 12.17
C SER A 88 7.64 2.49 10.64
N ARG A 89 6.49 2.65 9.96
CA ARG A 89 6.42 2.70 8.49
C ARG A 89 7.02 4.01 7.95
N ALA A 90 6.83 5.13 8.62
CA ALA A 90 7.49 6.38 8.26
C ALA A 90 9.03 6.27 8.34
N ALA A 91 9.56 5.57 9.36
CA ALA A 91 10.99 5.29 9.46
C ALA A 91 11.50 4.38 8.32
N LEU A 92 10.73 3.35 7.96
CA LEU A 92 11.04 2.47 6.83
C LEU A 92 11.12 3.26 5.51
N VAL A 93 10.14 4.12 5.23
CA VAL A 93 10.10 4.91 3.98
C VAL A 93 11.26 5.89 3.90
N ASP A 94 11.62 6.55 5.00
CA ASP A 94 12.80 7.42 5.04
C ASP A 94 14.10 6.65 4.74
N TRP A 95 14.23 5.46 5.33
CA TRP A 95 15.37 4.57 5.07
C TRP A 95 15.45 4.11 3.61
N LEU A 96 14.31 3.79 2.99
CA LEU A 96 14.24 3.45 1.56
C LEU A 96 14.62 4.64 0.68
N ALA A 97 14.21 5.86 1.06
CA ALA A 97 14.57 7.08 0.33
C ALA A 97 16.08 7.33 0.35
N ASP A 98 16.78 7.04 1.45
CA ASP A 98 18.25 7.13 1.53
C ASP A 98 18.97 6.18 0.56
N ARG A 99 18.28 5.14 0.10
CA ARG A 99 18.80 4.15 -0.85
C ARG A 99 18.40 4.44 -2.30
N GLY A 100 17.72 5.56 -2.54
CA GLY A 100 17.29 5.97 -3.87
C GLY A 100 16.09 5.19 -4.41
N GLN A 101 15.35 4.48 -3.55
CA GLN A 101 14.06 3.91 -3.96
C GLN A 101 13.09 5.04 -4.34
N PRO A 102 12.21 4.83 -5.34
CA PRO A 102 11.27 5.85 -5.80
C PRO A 102 10.11 5.99 -4.79
N VAL A 103 10.38 6.49 -3.59
CA VAL A 103 9.39 6.65 -2.51
C VAL A 103 9.29 8.11 -2.09
N ALA A 104 8.14 8.50 -1.52
CA ALA A 104 7.95 9.86 -1.02
C ALA A 104 8.59 9.97 0.36
N ARG A 105 9.82 10.51 0.44
CA ARG A 105 10.51 10.70 1.73
C ARG A 105 9.63 11.54 2.68
N PRO A 106 9.28 11.03 3.88
CA PRO A 106 8.52 11.80 4.86
C PRO A 106 9.27 13.08 5.23
N LEU A 107 8.56 14.19 5.33
CA LEU A 107 9.10 15.42 5.88
C LEU A 107 9.34 15.23 7.38
N VAL A 108 10.44 15.81 7.85
CA VAL A 108 10.80 15.84 9.27
C VAL A 108 10.37 17.18 9.84
N SER A 109 9.60 17.16 10.93
CA SER A 109 9.21 18.38 11.63
C SER A 109 10.41 19.11 12.23
N VAL A 110 10.23 20.36 12.66
CA VAL A 110 11.24 21.13 13.40
C VAL A 110 11.69 20.39 14.67
N GLY A 111 10.79 19.61 15.28
CA GLY A 111 11.08 18.76 16.44
C GLY A 111 11.81 17.45 16.12
N GLY A 112 12.10 17.16 14.84
CA GLY A 112 12.80 15.94 14.43
C GLY A 112 11.89 14.72 14.22
N HIS A 113 10.58 14.91 14.08
CA HIS A 113 9.61 13.82 13.93
C HIS A 113 9.20 13.62 12.47
N ARG A 114 9.28 12.36 11.97
CA ARG A 114 8.76 11.95 10.65
C ARG A 114 7.27 11.65 10.66
N GLN A 115 6.80 11.17 11.81
CA GLN A 115 5.39 10.95 12.12
C GLN A 115 5.11 11.69 13.43
N LEU A 116 4.18 12.62 13.41
CA LEU A 116 3.88 13.50 14.54
C LEU A 116 2.56 13.11 15.19
N LEU A 117 2.52 13.05 16.52
CA LEU A 117 1.27 12.98 17.27
C LEU A 117 0.82 14.40 17.64
N ARG A 118 -0.30 14.85 17.11
CA ARG A 118 -0.89 16.16 17.41
C ARG A 118 -2.38 16.04 17.66
N ASP A 119 -2.85 16.56 18.79
CA ASP A 119 -4.28 16.64 19.14
C ASP A 119 -5.01 15.29 18.92
N ASP A 120 -4.44 14.19 19.43
CA ASP A 120 -4.90 12.80 19.25
C ASP A 120 -4.78 12.17 17.86
N LYS A 121 -4.13 12.85 16.91
CA LYS A 121 -3.94 12.38 15.53
C LYS A 121 -2.47 12.13 15.21
N SER A 122 -2.19 10.98 14.63
CA SER A 122 -0.90 10.69 14.02
C SER A 122 -0.88 11.29 12.62
N VAL A 123 0.16 12.04 12.30
CA VAL A 123 0.30 12.80 11.05
C VAL A 123 1.64 12.50 10.38
N GLY A 124 1.56 12.10 9.11
CA GLY A 124 2.70 12.03 8.20
C GLY A 124 2.55 13.08 7.11
N ILE A 125 3.65 13.72 6.72
CA ILE A 125 3.68 14.66 5.60
C ILE A 125 4.71 14.18 4.59
N GLN A 126 4.36 14.18 3.31
CA GLN A 126 5.24 13.74 2.24
C GLN A 126 5.08 14.64 1.01
N PRO A 127 6.10 14.77 0.15
CA PRO A 127 5.94 15.45 -1.13
C PRO A 127 4.97 14.69 -2.03
N VAL A 128 4.23 15.42 -2.87
CA VAL A 128 3.44 14.79 -3.93
C VAL A 128 4.39 14.40 -5.06
N LEU A 129 4.55 13.10 -5.27
CA LEU A 129 5.36 12.57 -6.36
C LEU A 129 4.67 12.78 -7.72
N SER A 130 5.48 12.96 -8.76
CA SER A 130 5.00 13.11 -10.14
C SER A 130 4.75 11.75 -10.79
N GLY A 131 3.79 11.70 -11.71
CA GLY A 131 3.46 10.50 -12.49
C GLY A 131 1.96 10.22 -12.52
N ASN A 132 1.57 9.30 -13.39
CA ASN A 132 0.21 8.77 -13.46
C ASN A 132 0.16 7.41 -12.75
N LEU A 133 -1.01 6.99 -12.29
CA LEU A 133 -1.17 5.63 -11.77
C LEU A 133 -0.80 4.60 -12.84
N LEU A 134 -0.14 3.52 -12.42
CA LEU A 134 0.27 2.45 -13.32
C LEU A 134 -0.93 1.82 -14.04
N ASP A 135 -0.79 1.66 -15.35
CA ASP A 135 -1.70 0.91 -16.21
C ASP A 135 -1.15 -0.50 -16.44
N ALA A 136 -1.76 -1.50 -15.80
CA ALA A 136 -1.32 -2.89 -15.91
C ALA A 136 -1.69 -3.55 -17.25
N THR A 137 -2.36 -2.84 -18.16
CA THR A 137 -2.56 -3.28 -19.55
C THR A 137 -1.35 -2.94 -20.44
N ASP A 138 -0.50 -2.02 -19.99
CA ASP A 138 0.75 -1.65 -20.64
C ASP A 138 1.89 -2.58 -20.18
N HIS A 139 2.40 -3.39 -21.09
CA HIS A 139 3.46 -4.35 -20.79
C HIS A 139 4.78 -3.69 -20.36
N ASP A 140 5.10 -2.47 -20.80
CA ASP A 140 6.34 -1.81 -20.38
C ASP A 140 6.25 -1.40 -18.89
N GLN A 141 5.07 -0.96 -18.45
CA GLN A 141 4.81 -0.64 -17.04
C GLN A 141 4.81 -1.90 -16.16
N VAL A 142 4.27 -3.02 -16.66
CA VAL A 142 4.31 -4.31 -15.94
C VAL A 142 5.75 -4.79 -15.75
N ARG A 143 6.61 -4.67 -16.77
CA ARG A 143 8.05 -4.99 -16.63
C ARG A 143 8.72 -4.12 -15.59
N ALA A 144 8.47 -2.82 -15.63
CA ALA A 144 9.05 -1.89 -14.68
C ALA A 144 8.57 -2.16 -13.24
N ALA A 145 7.30 -2.53 -13.06
CA ALA A 145 6.76 -2.94 -11.77
C ALA A 145 7.48 -4.18 -11.22
N GLY A 146 7.73 -5.21 -12.04
CA GLY A 146 8.46 -6.41 -11.63
C GLY A 146 9.89 -6.13 -11.21
N HIS A 147 10.63 -5.36 -12.01
CA HIS A 147 11.98 -4.91 -11.65
C HIS A 147 12.01 -4.03 -10.39
N THR A 148 11.03 -3.14 -10.23
CA THR A 148 10.93 -2.25 -9.06
C THR A 148 10.64 -3.02 -7.80
N LEU A 149 9.71 -3.99 -7.84
CA LEU A 149 9.39 -4.84 -6.69
C LEU A 149 10.60 -5.70 -6.28
N ALA A 150 11.33 -6.25 -7.24
CA ALA A 150 12.55 -7.03 -6.95
C ALA A 150 13.63 -6.16 -6.28
N ALA A 151 13.86 -4.95 -6.81
CA ALA A 151 14.78 -3.98 -6.23
C ALA A 151 14.34 -3.56 -4.82
N LEU A 152 13.04 -3.33 -4.63
CA LEU A 152 12.47 -2.98 -3.33
C LEU A 152 12.69 -4.10 -2.31
N HIS A 153 12.45 -5.36 -2.68
CA HIS A 153 12.68 -6.51 -1.80
C HIS A 153 14.15 -6.69 -1.42
N GLU A 154 15.09 -6.47 -2.35
CA GLU A 154 16.53 -6.51 -2.03
C GLU A 154 16.91 -5.49 -0.95
N ASP A 155 16.35 -4.29 -1.03
CA ASP A 155 16.57 -3.26 -0.02
C ASP A 155 15.85 -3.60 1.27
N LEU A 156 14.57 -3.94 1.22
CA LEU A 156 13.77 -4.30 2.40
C LEU A 156 14.40 -5.45 3.21
N ALA A 157 15.03 -6.43 2.55
CA ALA A 157 15.80 -7.50 3.19
C ALA A 157 16.91 -6.99 4.13
N ALA A 158 17.46 -5.82 3.83
CA ALA A 158 18.58 -5.20 4.52
C ALA A 158 18.16 -4.14 5.54
N TRP A 159 16.86 -3.90 5.74
CA TRP A 159 16.39 -2.91 6.71
C TRP A 159 16.70 -3.37 8.15
N PRO A 160 17.50 -2.60 8.92
CA PRO A 160 18.03 -3.05 10.21
C PRO A 160 16.96 -3.21 11.30
N ASP A 161 15.84 -2.50 11.18
CA ASP A 161 14.79 -2.44 12.21
C ASP A 161 13.61 -3.38 11.90
N ALA A 162 13.85 -4.46 11.14
CA ALA A 162 12.84 -5.45 10.71
C ALA A 162 11.86 -5.89 11.82
N SER A 163 12.33 -6.02 13.06
CA SER A 163 11.50 -6.37 14.23
C SER A 163 10.34 -5.41 14.50
N TRP A 164 10.41 -4.15 14.03
CA TRP A 164 9.33 -3.17 14.20
C TRP A 164 8.09 -3.51 13.35
N LEU A 165 8.23 -4.46 12.41
CA LEU A 165 7.14 -4.96 11.57
C LEU A 165 6.56 -6.30 12.05
N GLU A 166 6.99 -6.82 13.21
CA GLU A 166 6.45 -8.06 13.79
C GLU A 166 5.02 -7.92 14.31
N ASN A 167 4.65 -6.73 14.81
CA ASN A 167 3.34 -6.45 15.39
C ASN A 167 2.31 -6.09 14.31
N VAL A 168 1.78 -7.11 13.64
CA VAL A 168 0.72 -6.98 12.64
C VAL A 168 -0.61 -7.46 13.22
N GLY A 169 -1.66 -6.67 13.04
CA GLY A 169 -3.06 -7.11 13.20
C GLY A 169 -3.32 -8.40 12.40
N PRO A 170 -4.49 -9.05 12.61
CA PRO A 170 -4.70 -10.48 12.37
C PRO A 170 -4.08 -10.97 11.06
N VAL A 171 -2.98 -11.73 11.18
CA VAL A 171 -2.36 -12.49 10.09
C VAL A 171 -3.37 -13.56 9.69
N ALA A 172 -4.07 -13.30 8.59
CA ALA A 172 -5.28 -14.01 8.26
C ALA A 172 -4.95 -15.33 7.53
N GLY A 173 -5.30 -16.50 8.11
CA GLY A 173 -5.66 -17.72 7.37
C GLY A 173 -4.89 -19.02 7.68
N GLY A 174 -3.64 -18.95 8.15
CA GLY A 174 -2.77 -20.11 8.37
C GLY A 174 -1.74 -20.34 7.25
N ARG A 175 -1.02 -21.47 7.28
CA ARG A 175 0.10 -21.77 6.35
C ARG A 175 -0.37 -21.72 4.88
N GLY A 176 0.23 -20.84 4.07
CA GLY A 176 -0.06 -20.75 2.63
C GLY A 176 -1.41 -20.12 2.28
N LYS A 177 -2.11 -19.57 3.27
CA LYS A 177 -3.38 -18.87 3.10
C LYS A 177 -3.13 -17.42 3.48
N PRO A 178 -2.55 -16.60 2.60
CA PRO A 178 -2.14 -15.25 2.96
C PRO A 178 -3.32 -14.29 3.16
N TRP A 179 -4.54 -14.76 2.87
CA TRP A 179 -5.80 -14.06 3.10
C TRP A 179 -6.79 -15.01 3.76
N VAL A 180 -7.56 -14.52 4.72
CA VAL A 180 -8.87 -15.10 5.05
C VAL A 180 -9.79 -14.79 3.88
N LEU A 181 -10.41 -15.82 3.33
CA LEU A 181 -11.45 -15.66 2.33
C LEU A 181 -12.59 -14.83 2.98
N PRO A 182 -13.05 -13.73 2.36
CA PRO A 182 -14.12 -12.92 2.92
C PRO A 182 -15.34 -13.80 3.29
N ASP A 183 -16.01 -13.50 4.40
CA ASP A 183 -17.17 -14.29 4.86
C ASP A 183 -18.18 -14.52 3.71
N GLY A 184 -18.55 -15.79 3.50
CA GLY A 184 -19.44 -16.22 2.42
C GLY A 184 -18.76 -16.46 1.06
N ARG A 185 -17.46 -16.15 0.88
CA ARG A 185 -16.73 -16.47 -0.36
C ARG A 185 -16.49 -17.96 -0.54
N ASP A 186 -16.31 -18.70 0.55
CA ASP A 186 -16.17 -20.15 0.53
C ASP A 186 -17.38 -20.83 -0.12
N GLU A 187 -18.56 -20.19 -0.05
CA GLU A 187 -19.80 -20.67 -0.68
C GLU A 187 -19.84 -20.42 -2.19
N THR A 188 -19.05 -19.47 -2.69
CA THR A 188 -18.99 -19.08 -4.11
C THR A 188 -17.89 -19.80 -4.89
N VAL A 189 -16.88 -20.32 -4.19
CA VAL A 189 -15.77 -21.05 -4.81
C VAL A 189 -16.12 -22.55 -4.83
N PRO A 190 -15.97 -23.25 -5.97
CA PRO A 190 -16.19 -24.69 -6.02
C PRO A 190 -15.34 -25.42 -4.98
N ARG A 191 -15.99 -26.23 -4.12
CA ARG A 191 -15.33 -26.94 -3.02
C ARG A 191 -14.18 -27.81 -3.49
N GLU A 192 -14.32 -28.43 -4.66
CA GLU A 192 -13.26 -29.26 -5.27
C GLU A 192 -12.00 -28.45 -5.60
N LEU A 193 -12.13 -27.16 -5.91
CA LEU A 193 -11.00 -26.28 -6.20
C LEU A 193 -10.24 -25.93 -4.91
N LEU A 194 -10.97 -25.61 -3.84
CA LEU A 194 -10.40 -25.39 -2.51
C LEU A 194 -9.70 -26.64 -1.99
N ASP A 195 -10.35 -27.81 -2.05
CA ASP A 195 -9.77 -29.08 -1.58
C ASP A 195 -8.52 -29.48 -2.39
N ARG A 196 -8.49 -29.20 -3.70
CA ARG A 196 -7.29 -29.41 -4.53
C ARG A 196 -6.15 -28.49 -4.14
N LEU A 197 -6.44 -27.22 -3.87
CA LEU A 197 -5.43 -26.25 -3.47
C LEU A 197 -4.89 -26.55 -2.07
N ASP A 198 -5.76 -26.90 -1.11
CA ASP A 198 -5.37 -27.30 0.24
C ASP A 198 -4.46 -28.55 0.25
N ARG A 199 -4.80 -29.57 -0.56
CA ARG A 199 -3.91 -30.73 -0.73
C ARG A 199 -2.55 -30.33 -1.29
N ARG A 200 -2.54 -29.46 -2.31
CA ARG A 200 -1.29 -28.98 -2.91
C ARG A 200 -0.45 -28.24 -1.87
N ILE A 201 -1.05 -27.34 -1.09
CA ILE A 201 -0.37 -26.59 -0.02
C ILE A 201 0.24 -27.51 1.03
N THR A 202 -0.43 -28.61 1.37
CA THR A 202 0.04 -29.60 2.36
C THR A 202 1.31 -30.34 1.88
N GLU A 203 1.48 -30.50 0.57
CA GLU A 203 2.64 -31.15 -0.03
C GLU A 203 3.87 -30.23 -0.21
N LEU A 204 3.71 -28.92 0.02
CA LEU A 204 4.77 -27.95 -0.19
C LEU A 204 5.82 -27.97 0.93
N PRO A 205 7.09 -27.65 0.62
CA PRO A 205 8.13 -27.46 1.64
C PRO A 205 7.73 -26.33 2.60
N GLU A 206 8.48 -26.19 3.69
CA GLU A 206 8.30 -25.05 4.59
C GLU A 206 8.32 -23.72 3.85
N LEU A 207 7.55 -22.75 4.37
CA LEU A 207 7.55 -21.41 3.81
C LEU A 207 8.95 -20.80 3.95
N PRO A 208 9.40 -20.02 2.95
CA PRO A 208 10.67 -19.31 3.04
C PRO A 208 10.71 -18.34 4.23
N ASP A 209 11.91 -17.91 4.60
CA ASP A 209 12.11 -16.93 5.68
C ASP A 209 11.39 -15.60 5.38
N ARG A 210 10.94 -14.97 6.46
CA ARG A 210 10.22 -13.68 6.41
C ARG A 210 11.22 -12.53 6.31
N GLN A 211 10.82 -11.49 5.60
CA GLN A 211 11.51 -10.22 5.53
C GLN A 211 10.50 -9.07 5.46
N PRO A 212 10.91 -7.81 5.65
CA PRO A 212 10.05 -6.67 5.34
C PRO A 212 9.57 -6.74 3.88
N VAL A 213 8.28 -6.52 3.66
CA VAL A 213 7.62 -6.53 2.35
C VAL A 213 6.55 -5.43 2.30
N HIS A 214 6.08 -5.04 1.11
CA HIS A 214 5.13 -3.94 0.92
C HIS A 214 3.67 -4.37 1.16
N THR A 215 3.28 -5.52 0.60
CA THR A 215 1.96 -6.17 0.72
C THR A 215 0.77 -5.51 0.03
N ASP A 216 0.86 -4.21 -0.26
CA ASP A 216 -0.11 -3.47 -1.09
C ASP A 216 0.50 -2.90 -2.39
N PHE A 217 1.45 -3.63 -3.00
CA PHE A 217 2.14 -3.19 -4.23
C PHE A 217 1.20 -3.41 -5.44
N ARG A 218 0.44 -2.38 -5.78
CA ARG A 218 -0.66 -2.44 -6.77
C ARG A 218 -0.76 -1.16 -7.61
N GLY A 219 -1.49 -1.18 -8.72
CA GLY A 219 -1.57 -0.07 -9.67
C GLY A 219 -1.98 1.28 -9.06
N ALA A 220 -2.87 1.28 -8.05
CA ALA A 220 -3.24 2.50 -7.32
C ALA A 220 -2.10 3.12 -6.46
N ASN A 221 -1.07 2.35 -6.16
CA ASN A 221 0.06 2.74 -5.31
C ASN A 221 1.37 2.85 -6.11
N LEU A 222 1.31 2.74 -7.44
CA LEU A 222 2.46 2.88 -8.31
C LEU A 222 2.26 4.06 -9.25
N LEU A 223 3.26 4.95 -9.30
CA LEU A 223 3.31 6.06 -10.23
C LEU A 223 4.27 5.75 -11.36
N TRP A 224 3.83 6.05 -12.57
CA TRP A 224 4.57 5.91 -13.82
C TRP A 224 4.86 7.29 -14.40
N GLN A 225 6.12 7.52 -14.78
CA GLN A 225 6.52 8.72 -15.50
C GLN A 225 7.58 8.39 -16.55
N GLY A 226 7.30 8.75 -17.81
CA GLY A 226 8.22 8.48 -18.91
C GLY A 226 8.34 6.97 -19.16
N THR A 227 9.44 6.38 -18.69
CA THR A 227 9.79 4.96 -18.90
C THR A 227 10.06 4.21 -17.60
N GLU A 228 9.73 4.78 -16.45
CA GLU A 228 10.04 4.20 -15.14
C GLU A 228 8.92 4.39 -14.12
N ILE A 229 8.98 3.57 -13.06
CA ILE A 229 8.18 3.79 -11.85
C ILE A 229 8.80 4.97 -11.11
N SER A 230 8.08 6.09 -11.08
CA SER A 230 8.49 7.32 -10.41
C SER A 230 8.07 7.38 -8.94
N GLY A 231 7.21 6.46 -8.51
CA GLY A 231 6.69 6.42 -7.15
C GLY A 231 6.14 5.05 -6.75
N VAL A 232 6.53 4.57 -5.57
CA VAL A 232 5.90 3.50 -4.81
C VAL A 232 5.32 4.15 -3.56
N LEU A 233 4.00 4.04 -3.40
CA LEU A 233 3.21 4.74 -2.40
C LEU A 233 2.64 3.74 -1.38
N ASP A 234 2.24 4.28 -0.24
CA ASP A 234 1.45 3.59 0.80
C ASP A 234 2.07 2.31 1.37
N PHE A 235 3.14 2.51 2.14
CA PHE A 235 3.79 1.45 2.91
C PHE A 235 3.04 1.11 4.21
N GLU A 236 1.82 1.62 4.44
CA GLU A 236 1.14 1.40 5.72
C GLU A 236 0.93 -0.08 6.00
N GLU A 237 0.64 -0.90 5.00
CA GLU A 237 0.46 -2.35 5.17
C GLU A 237 1.78 -3.15 5.23
N ALA A 238 2.94 -2.50 5.08
CA ALA A 238 4.24 -3.17 5.07
C ALA A 238 4.43 -3.99 6.35
N ARG A 239 4.95 -5.22 6.23
CA ARG A 239 5.07 -6.17 7.35
C ARG A 239 6.18 -7.18 7.12
N LEU A 240 6.45 -8.05 8.10
CA LEU A 240 7.26 -9.24 7.86
C LEU A 240 6.46 -10.35 7.19
N ASP A 241 6.87 -10.77 6.00
CA ASP A 241 6.29 -11.89 5.23
C ASP A 241 7.37 -12.48 4.31
N PRO A 242 7.26 -13.72 3.80
CA PRO A 242 8.13 -14.18 2.74
C PRO A 242 7.90 -13.33 1.48
N ALA A 243 8.96 -12.89 0.80
CA ALA A 243 8.82 -12.05 -0.41
C ALA A 243 8.00 -12.71 -1.53
N VAL A 244 7.96 -14.04 -1.61
CA VAL A 244 7.12 -14.75 -2.58
C VAL A 244 5.63 -14.56 -2.30
N VAL A 245 5.23 -14.33 -1.05
CA VAL A 245 3.85 -13.99 -0.69
C VAL A 245 3.50 -12.59 -1.22
N ASP A 246 4.39 -11.61 -1.02
CA ASP A 246 4.18 -10.26 -1.57
C ASP A 246 4.18 -10.26 -3.11
N LEU A 247 5.08 -11.01 -3.75
CA LEU A 247 5.06 -11.19 -5.21
C LEU A 247 3.73 -11.79 -5.69
N ALA A 248 3.24 -12.84 -5.03
CA ALA A 248 1.93 -13.43 -5.37
C ALA A 248 0.80 -12.41 -5.19
N HIS A 249 0.87 -11.56 -4.16
CA HIS A 249 -0.09 -10.47 -3.95
C HIS A 249 -0.04 -9.45 -5.07
N THR A 250 1.15 -9.02 -5.48
CA THR A 250 1.32 -8.12 -6.61
C THR A 250 0.75 -8.72 -7.90
N VAL A 251 0.97 -10.01 -8.17
CA VAL A 251 0.39 -10.69 -9.34
C VAL A 251 -1.14 -10.60 -9.36
N CYS A 252 -1.78 -10.74 -8.19
CA CYS A 252 -3.23 -10.56 -8.09
C CYS A 252 -3.63 -9.08 -8.21
N LEU A 253 -2.95 -8.19 -7.51
CA LEU A 253 -3.42 -6.83 -7.25
C LEU A 253 -2.92 -5.78 -8.26
N LEU A 254 -1.93 -6.07 -9.11
CA LEU A 254 -1.28 -5.04 -9.94
C LEU A 254 -2.28 -4.23 -10.78
N GLY A 255 -3.32 -4.89 -11.31
CA GLY A 255 -4.37 -4.25 -12.11
C GLY A 255 -5.47 -3.55 -11.32
N THR A 256 -5.34 -3.49 -9.98
CA THR A 256 -6.37 -2.88 -9.12
C THR A 256 -6.06 -1.43 -8.83
N TRP A 257 -7.08 -0.58 -9.00
CA TRP A 257 -7.09 0.82 -8.61
C TRP A 257 -8.05 1.03 -7.42
N TYR A 258 -8.81 2.13 -7.38
CA TYR A 258 -9.77 2.40 -6.29
C TYR A 258 -11.15 1.73 -6.52
N HIS A 259 -11.50 1.41 -7.76
CA HIS A 259 -12.81 0.82 -8.13
C HIS A 259 -12.65 -0.23 -9.22
N ASN A 260 -13.71 -1.05 -9.45
CA ASN A 260 -13.81 -2.01 -10.56
C ASN A 260 -12.61 -2.94 -10.71
N TRP A 261 -12.17 -3.55 -9.60
CA TRP A 261 -10.98 -4.40 -9.57
C TRP A 261 -11.14 -5.61 -10.48
N GLN A 262 -10.13 -5.86 -11.31
CA GLN A 262 -10.05 -6.98 -12.23
C GLN A 262 -8.65 -7.60 -12.18
N PRO A 263 -8.52 -8.91 -12.47
CA PRO A 263 -7.21 -9.53 -12.59
C PRO A 263 -6.49 -9.01 -13.83
N ILE A 264 -5.17 -8.92 -13.77
CA ILE A 264 -4.34 -8.70 -14.95
C ILE A 264 -4.35 -9.95 -15.85
N SER A 265 -4.06 -9.76 -17.14
CA SER A 265 -4.03 -10.87 -18.11
C SER A 265 -2.96 -11.92 -17.73
N PRO A 266 -3.13 -13.21 -18.10
CA PRO A 266 -2.10 -14.23 -17.84
C PRO A 266 -0.73 -13.86 -18.43
N GLN A 267 -0.71 -13.14 -19.57
CA GLN A 267 0.53 -12.63 -20.16
C GLN A 267 1.20 -11.59 -19.26
N ALA A 268 0.44 -10.65 -18.70
CA ALA A 268 0.95 -9.67 -17.75
C ALA A 268 1.42 -10.32 -16.44
N GLN A 269 0.72 -11.36 -15.95
CA GLN A 269 1.16 -12.12 -14.77
C GLN A 269 2.54 -12.75 -15.02
N GLN A 270 2.70 -13.45 -16.14
CA GLN A 270 3.98 -14.07 -16.49
C GLN A 270 5.09 -13.01 -16.64
N LEU A 271 4.79 -11.90 -17.31
CA LEU A 271 5.74 -10.82 -17.53
C LEU A 271 6.23 -10.19 -16.22
N LEU A 272 5.32 -9.96 -15.27
CA LEU A 272 5.65 -9.47 -13.93
C LEU A 272 6.58 -10.44 -13.19
N ILE A 273 6.25 -11.75 -13.22
CA ILE A 273 7.03 -12.79 -12.55
C ILE A 273 8.43 -12.90 -13.17
N ASP A 274 8.52 -12.92 -14.50
CA ASP A 274 9.79 -13.05 -15.22
C ASP A 274 10.71 -11.87 -14.91
N THR A 275 10.22 -10.63 -15.03
CA THR A 275 11.03 -9.43 -14.77
C THR A 275 11.43 -9.25 -13.31
N TYR A 276 10.59 -9.70 -12.37
CA TYR A 276 10.98 -9.80 -10.97
C TYR A 276 12.13 -10.82 -10.80
N THR A 277 11.96 -12.01 -11.38
CA THR A 277 12.88 -13.15 -11.21
C THR A 277 14.24 -12.90 -11.88
N ASP A 278 14.26 -12.14 -12.98
CA ASP A 278 15.48 -11.72 -13.67
C ASP A 278 16.45 -10.95 -12.75
N ARG A 279 15.89 -10.19 -11.81
CA ARG A 279 16.67 -9.43 -10.82
C ARG A 279 16.88 -10.22 -9.52
N ARG A 280 15.80 -10.79 -8.97
CA ARG A 280 15.83 -11.58 -7.74
C ARG A 280 15.36 -13.01 -8.02
N PRO A 281 16.26 -13.95 -8.37
CA PRO A 281 15.92 -15.33 -8.63
C PRO A 281 15.18 -15.98 -7.45
N LEU A 282 14.11 -16.70 -7.76
CA LEU A 282 13.35 -17.45 -6.76
C LEU A 282 14.10 -18.71 -6.35
N THR A 283 14.16 -18.99 -5.05
CA THR A 283 14.60 -20.29 -4.53
C THR A 283 13.65 -21.41 -4.93
N ASP A 284 14.08 -22.67 -4.85
CA ASP A 284 13.22 -23.84 -5.14
C ASP A 284 11.92 -23.83 -4.30
N ALA A 285 12.02 -23.39 -3.03
CA ALA A 285 10.87 -23.26 -2.15
C ALA A 285 9.93 -22.14 -2.64
N GLU A 286 10.44 -20.95 -2.94
CA GLU A 286 9.63 -19.84 -3.49
C GLU A 286 8.97 -20.23 -4.82
N GLN A 287 9.70 -20.89 -5.73
CA GLN A 287 9.15 -21.38 -7.00
C GLN A 287 7.99 -22.37 -6.78
N ALA A 288 8.11 -23.27 -5.81
CA ALA A 288 7.05 -24.21 -5.47
C ALA A 288 5.81 -23.53 -4.86
N TRP A 289 6.01 -22.47 -4.07
CA TRP A 289 4.97 -21.74 -3.36
C TRP A 289 4.21 -20.73 -4.24
N LEU A 290 4.87 -20.12 -5.24
CA LEU A 290 4.29 -19.02 -6.00
C LEU A 290 2.95 -19.38 -6.69
N PRO A 291 2.81 -20.48 -7.46
CA PRO A 291 1.55 -20.78 -8.14
C PRO A 291 0.37 -21.05 -7.18
N PRO A 292 0.52 -21.85 -6.10
CA PRO A 292 -0.52 -22.00 -5.08
C PRO A 292 -0.93 -20.69 -4.40
N LEU A 293 0.02 -19.78 -4.12
CA LEU A 293 -0.28 -18.48 -3.51
C LEU A 293 -1.11 -17.59 -4.45
N ILE A 294 -0.72 -17.52 -5.73
CA ILE A 294 -1.51 -16.79 -6.75
C ILE A 294 -2.91 -17.40 -6.88
N ALA A 295 -3.01 -18.73 -6.95
CA ALA A 295 -4.30 -19.40 -7.03
C ALA A 295 -5.20 -19.09 -5.83
N TRP A 296 -4.64 -19.09 -4.61
CA TRP A 296 -5.38 -18.72 -3.40
C TRP A 296 -5.88 -17.28 -3.46
N GLY A 297 -5.01 -16.33 -3.84
CA GLY A 297 -5.36 -14.92 -3.98
C GLY A 297 -6.47 -14.69 -5.02
N MET A 298 -6.33 -15.28 -6.22
CA MET A 298 -7.35 -15.19 -7.28
C MET A 298 -8.71 -15.72 -6.82
N LEU A 299 -8.74 -16.83 -6.05
CA LEU A 299 -9.98 -17.34 -5.47
C LEU A 299 -10.58 -16.39 -4.44
N GLY A 300 -9.77 -15.79 -3.57
CA GLY A 300 -10.22 -14.81 -2.58
C GLY A 300 -10.88 -13.57 -3.19
N PHE A 301 -10.38 -13.12 -4.35
CA PHE A 301 -11.00 -12.03 -5.10
C PHE A 301 -12.20 -12.47 -5.96
N GLY A 302 -12.48 -13.78 -6.03
CA GLY A 302 -13.53 -14.33 -6.87
C GLY A 302 -13.17 -14.39 -8.36
N TRP A 303 -11.88 -14.28 -8.70
CA TRP A 303 -11.36 -14.34 -10.06
C TRP A 303 -10.97 -15.77 -10.44
N HIS A 304 -11.98 -16.60 -10.66
CA HIS A 304 -11.78 -17.97 -11.13
C HIS A 304 -12.66 -18.25 -12.34
N VAL A 305 -12.17 -19.10 -13.25
CA VAL A 305 -12.93 -19.50 -14.43
C VAL A 305 -13.99 -20.50 -14.01
N SER A 306 -15.26 -20.11 -14.04
CA SER A 306 -16.38 -21.04 -14.00
C SER A 306 -16.31 -21.93 -15.24
N ARG A 307 -16.01 -23.21 -15.08
CA ARG A 307 -16.27 -24.17 -16.16
C ARG A 307 -17.79 -24.28 -16.29
N HIS A 308 -18.34 -23.81 -17.41
CA HIS A 308 -19.66 -24.22 -17.88
C HIS A 308 -19.52 -25.53 -18.64
#